data_AF-A0A6M1SKW0-F1
#
_entry.id   AF-A0A6M1SKW0-F1
#
_cell.length_a   1.000
_cell.length_b   1.000
_cell.length_c   1.000
_cell.angle_alpha   90.00
_cell.angle_beta   90.00
_cell.angle_gamma   90.00
#
_symmetry.space_group_name_H-M   'P 1'
#
loop_
_entity.id
_entity.type
_entity.pdbx_description
1 polymer ?
#
loop_
_entity_poly.entity_id
_entity_poly.type
_entity_poly.pdbx_seq_one_letter_code
_entity_poly.pdbx_strand_id
1 'polypeptide(L)'
;CNGSVRVELSGQRTTSDSGALLLREVLDNSGVIEALEDNLVDPRHPLRIRHSLASQLRTLVLQRAMGWIDLSDTDTLRRDPLWQLACSDARGTTPLAQDRPSQATLSRLLTCLGR
;
A
#
# COMPACT_ATOMS: atom_id res chain seq x y z
N CYS A 1 7.55 -40.66 19.26
CA CYS A 1 6.89 -39.53 19.95
C CYS A 1 6.18 -38.70 18.90
N ASN A 2 4.84 -38.72 18.82
CA ASN A 2 4.13 -37.91 17.84
C ASN A 2 3.99 -36.50 18.40
N GLY A 3 4.87 -35.59 17.96
CA GLY A 3 4.71 -34.17 18.22
C GLY A 3 3.53 -33.65 17.39
N SER A 4 2.38 -33.45 18.01
CA SER A 4 1.29 -32.73 17.36
C SER A 4 1.52 -31.23 17.53
N VAL A 5 1.38 -30.49 16.42
CA VAL A 5 1.33 -29.03 16.43
C VAL A 5 -0.14 -28.63 16.46
N ARG A 6 -0.55 -27.84 17.46
CA ARG A 6 -1.90 -27.27 17.54
C ARG A 6 -1.81 -25.79 17.21
N VAL A 7 -2.57 -25.36 16.21
CA VAL A 7 -2.68 -23.96 15.79
C VAL A 7 -4.01 -23.42 16.28
N GLU A 8 -3.96 -22.30 16.99
CA GLU A 8 -5.14 -21.56 17.44
C GLU A 8 -5.13 -20.19 16.76
N LEU A 9 -6.19 -19.90 15.99
CA LEU A 9 -6.32 -18.64 15.27
C LEU A 9 -7.01 -17.63 16.19
N SER A 10 -6.26 -16.65 16.68
CA SER A 10 -6.87 -15.49 17.34
C SER A 10 -7.52 -14.57 16.29
N GLY A 11 -8.66 -13.96 16.58
CA GLY A 11 -9.30 -12.96 15.72
C GLY A 11 -8.59 -11.61 15.68
N GLN A 12 -7.42 -11.49 16.32
CA GLN A 12 -6.64 -10.27 16.36
C GLN A 12 -5.93 -10.05 15.03
N ARG A 13 -6.05 -8.84 14.47
CA ARG A 13 -5.34 -8.44 13.26
C ARG A 13 -3.92 -8.06 13.63
N THR A 14 -3.05 -9.05 13.68
CA THR A 14 -1.61 -8.87 13.91
C THR A 14 -0.89 -8.63 12.59
N THR A 15 0.25 -7.96 12.66
CA THR A 15 1.08 -7.63 11.50
C THR A 15 2.51 -8.11 11.76
N SER A 16 3.14 -8.68 10.74
CA SER A 16 4.57 -9.00 10.72
C SER A 16 5.41 -7.87 10.11
N ASP A 17 4.77 -6.83 9.57
CA ASP A 17 5.38 -5.89 8.64
C ASP A 17 5.59 -4.52 9.28
N SER A 18 5.89 -4.48 10.58
CA SER A 18 6.03 -3.25 11.35
C SER A 18 7.05 -2.27 10.78
N GLY A 19 8.07 -2.79 10.07
CA GLY A 19 9.06 -1.99 9.35
C GLY A 19 8.45 -1.05 8.29
N ALA A 20 7.25 -1.34 7.77
CA ALA A 20 6.61 -0.47 6.78
C ALA A 20 6.25 0.92 7.34
N LEU A 21 6.08 1.07 8.66
CA LEU A 21 5.90 2.39 9.29
C LEU A 21 7.19 3.21 9.29
N LEU A 22 8.34 2.58 9.49
CA LEU A 22 9.65 3.25 9.37
C LEU A 22 9.89 3.69 7.92
N LEU A 23 9.57 2.82 6.95
CA LEU A 23 9.68 3.16 5.54
C LEU A 23 8.70 4.26 5.14
N ARG A 24 7.48 4.29 5.69
CA ARG A 24 6.55 5.42 5.49
C ARG A 24 7.19 6.73 5.92
N GLU A 25 7.78 6.78 7.12
CA GLU A 25 8.41 8.01 7.63
C GLU A 25 9.58 8.45 6.74
N VAL A 26 10.41 7.51 6.28
CA VAL A 26 11.50 7.81 5.33
C VAL A 26 10.93 8.33 4.01
N LEU A 27 9.89 7.68 3.48
CA LEU A 27 9.27 8.05 2.22
C LEU A 27 8.66 9.46 2.30
N ASP A 28 7.89 9.75 3.35
CA ASP A 28 7.26 11.05 3.59
C ASP A 28 8.32 12.15 3.77
N ASN A 29 9.43 11.87 4.47
CA ASN A 29 10.52 12.85 4.66
C ASN A 29 11.41 13.04 3.42
N SER A 30 11.43 12.07 2.50
CA SER A 30 12.26 12.14 1.30
C SER A 30 11.68 13.01 0.19
N GLY A 31 10.38 13.29 0.20
CA GLY A 31 9.69 14.00 -0.87
C GLY A 31 9.59 13.21 -2.19
N VAL A 32 9.90 11.91 -2.18
CA VAL A 32 9.95 11.08 -3.40
C VAL A 32 8.59 10.93 -4.05
N ILE A 33 7.51 10.84 -3.27
CA ILE A 33 6.16 10.68 -3.83
C ILE A 33 5.70 11.96 -4.52
N GLU A 34 5.95 13.10 -3.91
CA GLU A 34 5.67 14.43 -4.44
C GLU A 34 6.47 14.66 -5.73
N ALA A 35 7.77 14.35 -5.72
CA ALA A 35 8.61 14.45 -6.90
C ALA A 35 8.11 13.54 -8.05
N LEU A 36 7.66 12.32 -7.75
CA LEU A 36 7.08 11.45 -8.78
C LEU A 36 5.74 11.98 -9.30
N GLU A 37 4.89 12.52 -8.43
CA GLU A 37 3.61 13.10 -8.85
C GLU A 37 3.80 14.32 -9.75
N ASP A 38 4.78 15.19 -9.45
CA ASP A 38 5.09 16.37 -10.25
C ASP A 38 5.70 16.04 -11.63
N ASN A 39 6.41 14.91 -11.74
CA ASN A 39 7.15 14.54 -12.94
C ASN A 39 6.44 13.47 -13.80
N LEU A 40 5.39 12.82 -13.28
CA LEU A 40 4.62 11.83 -14.03
C LEU A 40 3.33 12.44 -14.57
N VAL A 41 3.06 12.21 -15.84
CA VAL A 41 1.78 12.58 -16.44
C VAL A 41 0.75 11.53 -16.06
N ASP A 42 -0.32 11.94 -15.38
CA ASP A 42 -1.49 11.10 -15.14
C ASP A 42 -2.50 11.25 -16.30
N PRO A 43 -2.58 10.28 -17.24
CA PRO A 43 -3.51 10.37 -18.38
C PRO A 43 -4.97 10.07 -17.99
N ARG A 44 -5.24 9.74 -16.72
CA ARG A 44 -6.58 9.37 -16.26
C ARG A 44 -7.46 10.62 -16.18
N HIS A 45 -8.74 10.46 -16.55
CA HIS A 45 -9.70 11.55 -16.47
C HIS A 45 -9.89 11.99 -15.00
N PRO A 46 -9.66 13.28 -14.63
CA PRO A 46 -9.65 13.73 -13.24
C PRO A 46 -10.91 13.39 -12.43
N LEU A 47 -12.10 13.56 -13.04
CA LEU A 47 -13.39 13.22 -12.41
C LEU A 47 -13.63 11.72 -12.15
N ARG A 48 -12.73 10.83 -12.60
CA ARG A 48 -12.84 9.38 -12.43
C ARG A 48 -11.77 8.82 -11.47
N ILE A 49 -11.02 9.70 -10.81
CA ILE A 49 -9.95 9.32 -9.88
C ILE A 49 -10.55 9.10 -8.49
N ARG A 50 -10.57 7.85 -8.03
CA ARG A 50 -10.93 7.49 -6.63
C ARG A 50 -9.70 7.49 -5.71
N HIS A 51 -8.56 7.04 -6.22
CA HIS A 51 -7.29 7.00 -5.48
C HIS A 51 -6.29 7.89 -6.25
N SER A 52 -5.68 8.87 -5.58
CA SER A 52 -4.72 9.77 -6.23
C SER A 52 -3.52 9.03 -6.81
N LEU A 53 -2.79 9.69 -7.72
CA LEU A 53 -1.52 9.17 -8.23
C LEU A 53 -0.54 8.93 -7.06
N ALA A 54 -0.35 9.94 -6.20
CA ALA A 54 0.47 9.83 -5.00
C ALA A 54 0.10 8.63 -4.10
N SER A 55 -1.18 8.41 -3.81
CA SER A 55 -1.62 7.29 -2.96
C SER A 55 -1.29 5.92 -3.57
N GLN A 56 -1.44 5.78 -4.89
CA GLN A 56 -1.11 4.53 -5.58
C GLN A 56 0.40 4.31 -5.71
N LEU A 57 1.18 5.38 -5.98
CA LEU A 57 2.63 5.32 -6.00
C LEU A 57 3.20 4.96 -4.62
N ARG A 58 2.73 5.61 -3.55
CA ARG A 58 3.09 5.28 -2.16
C ARG A 58 2.85 3.80 -1.88
N THR A 59 1.68 3.30 -2.28
CA THR A 59 1.31 1.89 -2.11
C THR A 59 2.28 0.95 -2.83
N LEU A 60 2.66 1.25 -4.07
CA LEU A 60 3.57 0.42 -4.86
C LEU A 60 5.01 0.48 -4.34
N VAL A 61 5.50 1.67 -3.99
CA VAL A 61 6.86 1.88 -3.48
C VAL A 61 7.04 1.15 -2.16
N LEU A 62 6.11 1.32 -1.21
CA LEU A 62 6.21 0.67 0.10
C LEU A 62 6.13 -0.85 0.01
N GLN A 63 5.21 -1.39 -0.80
CA GLN A 63 5.10 -2.84 -1.00
C GLN A 63 6.41 -3.41 -1.55
N ARG A 64 6.94 -2.82 -2.63
CA ARG A 64 8.19 -3.27 -3.23
C ARG A 64 9.39 -3.12 -2.28
N ALA A 65 9.47 -2.03 -1.53
CA ALA A 65 10.54 -1.81 -0.57
C ALA A 65 10.52 -2.81 0.59
N MET A 66 9.33 -3.29 0.98
CA MET A 66 9.15 -4.36 1.97
C MET A 66 9.30 -5.78 1.39
N GLY A 67 9.48 -5.91 0.07
CA GLY A 67 9.62 -7.20 -0.61
C GLY A 67 8.33 -7.81 -1.17
N TRP A 68 7.19 -7.11 -1.07
CA TRP A 68 5.92 -7.50 -1.70
C TRP A 68 5.90 -7.00 -3.15
N ILE A 69 6.25 -7.89 -4.07
CA ILE A 69 6.49 -7.53 -5.49
C ILE A 69 5.31 -7.90 -6.36
N ASP A 70 4.59 -8.97 -6.04
CA ASP A 70 3.42 -9.37 -6.82
C ASP A 70 2.27 -8.41 -6.50
N LEU A 71 1.60 -7.91 -7.54
CA LEU A 71 0.42 -7.07 -7.35
C LEU A 71 -0.70 -7.84 -6.63
N SER A 72 -0.74 -9.17 -6.72
CA SER A 72 -1.69 -9.99 -5.98
C SER A 72 -1.52 -9.86 -4.46
N ASP A 73 -0.30 -9.55 -3.98
CA ASP A 73 -0.02 -9.30 -2.55
C ASP A 73 -0.85 -8.14 -2.01
N THR A 74 -1.23 -7.17 -2.85
CA THR A 74 -2.08 -6.03 -2.46
C THR A 74 -3.43 -6.49 -1.87
N ASP A 75 -3.99 -7.60 -2.34
CA ASP A 75 -5.24 -8.14 -1.80
C ASP A 75 -5.05 -8.76 -0.41
N THR A 76 -3.92 -9.42 -0.19
CA THR A 76 -3.51 -9.97 1.11
C THR A 76 -3.31 -8.84 2.12
N LEU A 77 -2.52 -7.82 1.74
CA LEU A 77 -2.17 -6.69 2.60
C LEU A 77 -3.36 -5.76 2.90
N ARG A 78 -4.43 -5.78 2.08
CA ARG A 78 -5.63 -4.95 2.29
C ARG A 78 -6.24 -5.13 3.68
N ARG A 79 -6.15 -6.33 4.25
CA ARG A 79 -6.78 -6.66 5.55
C ARG A 79 -5.93 -6.26 6.75
N ASP A 80 -4.65 -5.98 6.54
CA ASP A 80 -3.72 -5.58 7.58
C ASP A 80 -3.89 -4.08 7.89
N PRO A 81 -4.24 -3.70 9.14
CA PRO A 81 -4.41 -2.31 9.54
C PRO A 81 -3.13 -1.49 9.45
N LEU A 82 -1.95 -2.09 9.65
CA LEU A 82 -0.68 -1.39 9.52
C LEU A 82 -0.46 -0.94 8.09
N TRP A 83 -0.80 -1.80 7.13
CA TRP A 83 -0.71 -1.51 5.71
C TRP A 83 -1.73 -0.46 5.24
N GLN A 84 -2.85 -0.29 5.94
CA GLN A 84 -3.76 0.86 5.72
C GLN A 84 -3.12 2.17 6.19
N LEU A 85 -2.44 2.15 7.33
CA LEU A 85 -1.72 3.31 7.86
C LEU A 85 -0.48 3.65 7.03
N ALA A 86 0.35 2.67 6.68
CA ALA A 86 1.62 2.88 5.99
C ALA A 86 1.42 3.51 4.60
N CYS A 87 0.39 3.08 3.87
CA CYS A 87 0.14 3.54 2.49
C CYS A 87 -0.68 4.83 2.37
N SER A 88 -0.97 5.51 3.47
CA SER A 88 -1.75 6.76 3.50
C SER A 88 -0.90 7.93 3.99
N ASP A 89 -1.11 9.10 3.41
CA ASP A 89 -0.60 10.39 3.87
C ASP A 89 -1.43 10.97 5.04
N ALA A 90 -2.67 10.49 5.23
CA ALA A 90 -3.51 10.95 6.32
C ALA A 90 -2.91 10.57 7.68
N ARG A 91 -3.09 11.47 8.65
CA ARG A 91 -2.67 11.30 10.05
C ARG A 91 -3.82 10.71 10.87
N GLY A 92 -3.47 10.12 12.01
CA GLY A 92 -4.42 9.49 12.92
C GLY A 92 -5.00 8.18 12.36
N THR A 93 -6.26 7.90 12.69
CA THR A 93 -6.92 6.63 12.36
C THR A 93 -7.79 6.66 11.11
N THR A 94 -7.90 7.82 10.44
CA THR A 94 -8.65 7.96 9.18
C THR A 94 -8.30 6.89 8.13
N PRO A 95 -7.03 6.50 7.92
CA PRO A 95 -6.70 5.47 6.93
C PRO A 95 -7.35 4.11 7.20
N LEU A 96 -7.71 3.81 8.46
CA LEU A 96 -8.33 2.53 8.84
C LEU A 96 -9.78 2.39 8.34
N ALA A 97 -10.40 3.50 7.93
CA ALA A 97 -11.75 3.53 7.37
C ALA A 97 -11.75 3.73 5.85
N GLN A 98 -10.58 3.90 5.23
CA GLN A 98 -10.46 4.18 3.80
C GLN A 98 -10.11 2.93 3.02
N ASP A 99 -10.71 2.80 1.83
CA ASP A 99 -10.31 1.75 0.91
C ASP A 99 -8.93 2.05 0.33
N ARG A 100 -8.09 1.02 0.31
CA ARG A 100 -6.85 1.01 -0.46
C ARG A 100 -7.10 0.70 -1.94
N PRO A 101 -6.24 1.19 -2.85
CA PRO A 101 -6.29 0.77 -4.24
C PRO A 101 -6.16 -0.75 -4.36
N SER A 102 -6.98 -1.34 -5.23
CA SER A 102 -6.96 -2.79 -5.49
C SER A 102 -5.84 -3.21 -6.44
N GLN A 103 -5.56 -4.52 -6.49
CA GLN A 103 -4.64 -5.12 -7.47
C GLN A 103 -4.94 -4.61 -8.90
N ALA A 104 -6.20 -4.69 -9.33
CA ALA A 104 -6.61 -4.22 -10.66
C ALA A 104 -6.46 -2.70 -10.85
N THR A 105 -6.54 -1.92 -9.77
CA THR A 105 -6.32 -0.47 -9.81
C THR A 105 -4.85 -0.15 -10.03
N LEU A 106 -3.95 -0.82 -9.30
CA LEU A 106 -2.51 -0.66 -9.44
C LEU A 106 -1.98 -1.19 -10.78
N SER A 107 -2.52 -2.32 -11.26
CA SER A 107 -2.19 -2.86 -12.59
C SER A 107 -2.52 -1.88 -13.72
N ARG A 108 -3.70 -1.25 -13.67
CA ARG A 108 -4.07 -0.20 -14.62
C ARG A 108 -3.15 1.01 -14.54
N LEU A 109 -2.77 1.46 -13.34
CA LEU A 109 -1.82 2.56 -13.19
C LEU A 109 -0.48 2.24 -13.88
N LEU A 110 0.11 1.08 -13.58
CA LEU A 110 1.39 0.68 -14.18
C LEU A 110 1.29 0.59 -15.71
N THR A 111 0.17 0.11 -16.24
CA THR A 111 -0.08 0.08 -17.68
C THR A 111 -0.21 1.48 -18.27
N CYS A 112 -0.83 2.42 -17.55
CA CYS A 112 -0.96 3.82 -17.97
C CYS A 112 0.39 4.55 -17.99
N LEU A 113 1.26 4.30 -16.99
CA LEU A 113 2.57 4.95 -16.89
C LEU A 113 3.64 4.34 -17.79
N GLY A 114 3.48 3.07 -18.18
CA GLY A 114 4.42 2.37 -19.06
C GLY A 114 4.21 2.60 -20.56
N ARG A 115 3.28 3.49 -20.93
CA ARG A 115 3.00 3.91 -22.31
C ARG A 115 3.60 5.27 -22.58
#